data_AF-A0A8S3G5I3-F1
#
_entry.id   AF-A0A8S3G5I3-F1
#
_cell.length_a   1.000
_cell.length_b   1.000
_cell.length_c   1.000
_cell.angle_alpha   90.00
_cell.angle_beta   90.00
_cell.angle_gamma   90.00
#
_symmetry.space_group_name_H-M   'P 1'
#
loop_
_entity.id
_entity.type
_entity.pdbx_description
1 polymer ?
#
loop_
_entity_poly.entity_id
_entity_poly.type
_entity_poly.pdbx_seq_one_letter_code
_entity_poly.pdbx_strand_id
1 'polypeptide(L)' 'TGMPTLMQSGMFEVFVDGKLIHSKNAGQGFPDTIDKIRWIYKAIKEAK' A
#
# COMPACT_ATOMS: atom_id res chain seq x y z
N THR A 1 -5.24 14.05 -3.06
CA THR A 1 -5.72 13.15 -4.13
C THR A 1 -4.56 12.25 -4.54
N GLY A 2 -4.73 10.93 -4.54
CA GLY A 2 -3.69 10.01 -5.02
C GLY A 2 -3.62 10.05 -6.55
N MET A 3 -2.45 10.31 -7.12
CA MET A 3 -2.29 10.24 -8.58
C MET A 3 -2.06 8.78 -9.00
N PRO A 4 -2.79 8.26 -9.99
CA PRO A 4 -2.47 6.96 -10.56
C PRO A 4 -1.09 7.04 -11.21
N THR A 5 -0.14 6.26 -10.71
CA THR A 5 1.13 6.05 -11.42
C THR A 5 0.85 5.25 -12.69
N LEU A 6 1.51 5.60 -13.80
CA LEU A 6 1.50 4.85 -15.06
C LEU A 6 2.23 3.50 -14.87
N MET A 7 1.78 2.67 -13.93
CA MET A 7 2.38 1.38 -13.64
C MET A 7 1.73 0.30 -14.49
N GLN A 8 2.57 -0.64 -14.92
CA GLN A 8 2.19 -1.88 -15.57
C GLN A 8 0.93 -2.47 -14.93
N SER A 9 0.00 -2.93 -15.76
CA SER A 9 -1.26 -3.52 -15.32
C SER A 9 -1.01 -4.61 -14.27
N GLY A 10 -1.81 -4.62 -13.21
CA GLY A 10 -1.76 -5.68 -12.19
C GLY A 10 -0.94 -5.38 -10.95
N MET A 11 -0.23 -4.23 -10.90
CA MET A 11 0.46 -3.77 -9.69
C MET A 11 -0.48 -3.08 -8.70
N PHE A 12 -0.14 -3.15 -7.42
CA PHE A 12 -0.76 -2.33 -6.37
C PHE A 12 0.27 -2.09 -5.27
N GLU A 13 0.72 -0.85 -5.14
CA GLU A 13 1.76 -0.46 -4.19
C GLU A 13 1.25 0.69 -3.32
N VAL A 14 1.50 0.59 -2.02
CA VAL A 14 1.11 1.58 -1.03
C VAL A 14 2.38 2.15 -0.42
N PHE A 15 2.55 3.45 -0.60
CA PHE A 15 3.63 4.21 0.01
C PHE A 15 3.04 5.14 1.07
N VAL A 16 3.70 5.20 2.22
CA VAL A 16 3.41 6.16 3.30
C VAL A 16 4.69 6.91 3.57
N ASP A 17 4.66 8.23 3.44
CA ASP A 17 5.84 9.11 3.58
C ASP A 17 7.06 8.64 2.74
N GLY A 18 6.80 8.26 1.48
CA GLY A 18 7.82 7.74 0.57
C GLY A 18 8.32 6.31 0.85
N LYS A 19 7.91 5.68 1.96
CA LYS A 19 8.26 4.30 2.31
C LYS A 19 7.22 3.31 1.78
N LEU A 20 7.68 2.24 1.12
CA LEU A 20 6.82 1.14 0.68
C LEU A 20 6.30 0.34 1.88
N ILE A 21 4.97 0.26 2.04
CA ILE A 21 4.28 -0.42 3.14
C ILE A 21 3.56 -1.70 2.69
N HIS A 22 3.03 -1.69 1.46
CA HIS A 22 2.32 -2.83 0.88
C HIS A 22 2.63 -2.92 -0.62
N SER A 23 2.94 -4.12 -1.12
CA SER A 23 3.16 -4.39 -2.54
C SER A 23 2.50 -5.72 -2.91
N LYS A 24 1.56 -5.64 -3.85
CA LYS A 24 1.01 -6.83 -4.50
C LYS A 24 2.09 -7.62 -5.23
N ASN A 25 3.07 -6.94 -5.82
CA ASN A 25 4.16 -7.58 -6.56
C ASN A 25 5.10 -8.38 -5.66
N ALA A 26 5.26 -7.96 -4.40
CA ALA A 26 5.99 -8.70 -3.38
C ALA A 26 5.21 -9.87 -2.78
N GLY A 27 4.06 -10.26 -3.38
CA GLY A 27 3.24 -11.38 -2.93
C GLY A 27 2.20 -11.04 -1.85
N GLN A 28 2.06 -9.77 -1.45
CA GLN A 28 1.09 -9.38 -0.41
C GLN A 28 -0.36 -9.32 -0.92
N GLY A 29 -0.56 -9.47 -2.24
CA GLY A 29 -1.87 -9.38 -2.88
C GLY A 29 -2.50 -7.98 -2.74
N PHE A 30 -3.81 -7.89 -2.95
CA PHE A 30 -4.56 -6.68 -2.59
C PHE A 30 -4.74 -6.61 -1.06
N PRO A 31 -4.88 -5.41 -0.47
CA PRO A 31 -5.26 -5.24 0.94
C PRO A 31 -6.76 -5.46 1.12
N ASP A 32 -7.20 -6.70 0.92
CA ASP A 32 -8.59 -7.16 0.89
C ASP A 32 -9.09 -7.72 2.23
N THR A 33 -8.21 -7.81 3.22
CA THR A 33 -8.55 -8.24 4.58
C THR A 33 -8.37 -7.08 5.56
N ILE A 34 -9.12 -7.15 6.67
CA ILE A 34 -9.02 -6.15 7.73
C ILE A 34 -7.59 -6.05 8.28
N ASP A 35 -6.86 -7.17 8.39
CA ASP A 35 -5.50 -7.15 8.93
C ASP A 35 -4.51 -6.45 8.00
N LYS A 36 -4.65 -6.63 6.67
CA LYS A 36 -3.85 -5.88 5.69
C LYS A 36 -4.18 -4.38 5.74
N ILE A 37 -5.45 -4.03 5.89
CA ILE A 37 -5.87 -2.62 6.04
C ILE A 37 -5.34 -2.03 7.35
N ARG A 38 -5.40 -2.77 8.46
CA ARG A 38 -4.85 -2.35 9.77
C ARG A 38 -3.35 -2.10 9.71
N TRP A 39 -2.61 -2.93 8.97
CA TRP A 39 -1.17 -2.73 8.76
C TRP A 39 -0.87 -1.39 8.09
N ILE A 40 -1.57 -1.08 6.99
CA ILE A 40 -1.44 0.21 6.29
C ILE A 40 -1.83 1.36 7.22
N TYR A 41 -2.96 1.23 7.93
CA TYR A 41 -3.43 2.26 8.87
C TYR A 41 -2.43 2.54 9.99
N LYS A 42 -1.78 1.50 10.54
CA LYS A 42 -0.73 1.64 11.54
C LYS A 42 0.44 2.45 10.99
N ALA A 43 0.93 2.12 9.79
CA ALA A 43 2.01 2.87 9.16
C ALA A 43 1.64 4.35 8.93
N ILE A 44 0.39 4.65 8.54
CA ILE A 44 -0.10 6.03 8.39
C ILE A 44 -0.10 6.76 9.74
N LYS A 45 -0.51 6.08 10.83
CA LYS A 45 -0.49 6.68 12.18
C LYS A 45 0.92 6.97 12.68
N GLU A 46 1.87 6.10 12.38
CA GLU A 46 3.26 6.24 12.82
C GLU A 46 4.05 7.26 11.99
N ALA A 47 3.63 7.52 10.75
CA ALA A 47 4.20 8.55 9.89
C ALA A 47 3.67 9.98 10.19
N LYS A 48 2.86 10.13 11.24
CA LYS A 48 2.19 11.37 11.63
C LYS A 48 2.87 11.98 12.85
#